data_AF-A0A533XDM4-F1
#
_entry.id   AF-A0A533XDM4-F1
#
_cell.length_a   1.000
_cell.length_b   1.000
_cell.length_c   1.000
_cell.angle_alpha   90.00
_cell.angle_beta   90.00
_cell.angle_gamma   90.00
#
_symmetry.space_group_name_H-M   'P 1'
#
loop_
_entity.id
_entity.type
_entity.pdbx_description
1 polymer ?
#
loop_
_entity_poly.entity_id
_entity_poly.type
_entity_poly.pdbx_seq_one_letter_code
_entity_poly.pdbx_strand_id
1 'polypeptide(L)'
;MAQLLDTNDILFHALIVGGTGSGKTNSILYLLDLLFNKKMEGAVQPSLFLFDPAGDASIDIVRAIPRSEQGRVVILDPQYVTFGFNLLSLPEGLTPEEKTEVLQTQVEEFSVLLSDVFNTDATNAPRLMWIFKGALYYLYTFTDDPTFWDLYNIMLLFTKRSAREIGDLLRRRKVEAEVIRETMEAISKLTQDAYMPVINRISNFVLPPSSITFRTFCSRKSTIDLEKRMEPGSLTIFRMPSSLPSDFRKLFSSAVVMKLYFASLKRAKRLERSGQPPVARTPVILAADEFRDVSQLRILRTILSQSRKFGLYLWMVVQTLSEVPDELMGSIQANVGPILAFRGSPDDARKLAKLLHPQRTETVESLIPGLEDYAAVVRKRPVGGKPVEPPFRVTFPKLREPVHESACSTSSTATRTCSC
;
A
#
# COMPACT_ATOMS: atom_id res chain seq x y z
N MET A 1 13.57 -31.54 -3.11
CA MET A 1 13.09 -30.14 -3.11
C MET A 1 11.87 -30.03 -2.20
N ALA A 2 12.07 -30.28 -0.91
CA ALA A 2 11.02 -30.38 0.09
C ALA A 2 11.14 -29.21 1.08
N GLN A 3 9.98 -28.69 1.51
CA GLN A 3 9.75 -27.52 2.39
C GLN A 3 9.95 -26.15 1.76
N LEU A 4 9.19 -25.86 0.70
CA LEU A 4 8.75 -24.49 0.47
C LEU A 4 7.65 -24.12 1.48
N LEU A 5 7.46 -22.83 1.75
CA LEU A 5 6.33 -22.32 2.54
C LEU A 5 5.02 -22.90 1.99
N ASP A 6 4.14 -23.40 2.86
CA ASP A 6 2.85 -23.89 2.41
C ASP A 6 1.90 -22.71 2.10
N THR A 7 0.78 -22.99 1.44
CA THR A 7 -0.16 -21.93 1.08
C THR A 7 -0.77 -21.23 2.30
N ASN A 8 -0.93 -21.91 3.42
CA ASN A 8 -1.48 -21.33 4.64
C ASN A 8 -0.45 -20.42 5.36
N ASP A 9 0.84 -20.70 5.21
CA ASP A 9 1.91 -19.80 5.61
C ASP A 9 1.88 -18.51 4.78
N ILE A 10 1.74 -18.66 3.45
CA ILE A 10 1.81 -17.56 2.48
C ILE A 10 0.56 -16.66 2.52
N LEU A 11 -0.62 -17.22 2.75
CA LEU A 11 -1.90 -16.50 2.92
C LEU A 11 -1.99 -15.83 4.31
N PHE A 12 -0.99 -15.04 4.66
CA PHE A 12 -0.88 -14.37 5.95
C PHE A 12 -0.07 -13.07 5.84
N HIS A 13 -0.08 -12.23 6.89
CA HIS A 13 0.85 -11.10 6.95
C HIS A 13 2.28 -11.63 6.98
N ALA A 14 3.14 -11.13 6.11
CA ALA A 14 4.53 -11.54 5.98
C ALA A 14 5.47 -10.36 6.16
N LEU A 15 6.65 -10.62 6.71
CA LEU A 15 7.76 -9.67 6.74
C LEU A 15 8.91 -10.22 5.90
N ILE A 16 9.38 -9.42 4.95
CA ILE A 16 10.46 -9.77 4.03
C ILE A 16 11.55 -8.70 4.19
N VAL A 17 12.75 -9.10 4.62
CA VAL A 17 13.84 -8.17 4.97
C VAL A 17 15.14 -8.57 4.28
N GLY A 18 15.90 -7.59 3.82
CA GLY A 18 17.25 -7.79 3.28
C GLY A 18 17.73 -6.65 2.39
N GLY A 19 19.02 -6.58 2.13
CA GLY A 19 19.64 -5.51 1.33
C GLY A 19 19.24 -5.53 -0.14
N THR A 20 19.65 -4.51 -0.89
CA THR A 20 19.48 -4.44 -2.35
C THR A 20 20.17 -5.63 -3.04
N GLY A 21 19.55 -6.16 -4.09
CA GLY A 21 20.09 -7.31 -4.85
C GLY A 21 19.99 -8.67 -4.15
N SER A 22 19.52 -8.73 -2.91
CA SER A 22 19.47 -9.99 -2.13
C SER A 22 18.41 -11.00 -2.59
N GLY A 23 17.49 -10.61 -3.48
CA GLY A 23 16.45 -11.50 -4.04
C GLY A 23 15.04 -11.34 -3.45
N LYS A 24 14.80 -10.33 -2.60
CA LYS A 24 13.46 -10.01 -2.04
C LYS A 24 12.36 -9.93 -3.10
N THR A 25 12.53 -9.05 -4.09
CA THR A 25 11.58 -8.85 -5.18
C THR A 25 11.30 -10.15 -5.92
N ASN A 26 12.33 -10.94 -6.25
CA ASN A 26 12.15 -12.25 -6.89
C ASN A 26 11.31 -13.20 -6.03
N SER A 27 11.52 -13.23 -4.71
CA SER A 27 10.71 -14.06 -3.81
C SER A 27 9.23 -13.67 -3.82
N ILE A 28 8.92 -12.37 -3.89
CA ILE A 28 7.54 -11.88 -4.01
C ILE A 28 6.94 -12.37 -5.32
N LEU A 29 7.63 -12.17 -6.45
CA LEU A 29 7.13 -12.59 -7.75
C LEU A 29 6.89 -14.10 -7.81
N TYR A 30 7.82 -14.89 -7.27
CA TYR A 30 7.68 -16.33 -7.17
C TYR A 30 6.44 -16.73 -6.34
N LEU A 31 6.24 -16.11 -5.17
CA LEU A 31 5.10 -16.40 -4.31
C LEU A 31 3.77 -15.94 -4.93
N LEU A 32 3.75 -14.80 -5.63
CA LEU A 32 2.58 -14.33 -6.36
C LEU A 32 2.23 -15.26 -7.52
N ASP A 33 3.22 -15.70 -8.31
CA ASP A 33 3.02 -16.67 -9.41
C ASP A 33 2.47 -18.00 -8.87
N LEU A 34 3.03 -18.50 -7.77
CA LEU A 34 2.55 -19.70 -7.09
C LEU A 34 1.07 -19.55 -6.71
N LEU A 35 0.67 -18.46 -6.05
CA LEU A 35 -0.72 -18.23 -5.63
C LEU A 35 -1.67 -18.01 -6.82
N PHE A 36 -1.20 -17.34 -7.88
CA PHE A 36 -2.00 -17.03 -9.05
C PHE A 36 -2.31 -18.28 -9.89
N ASN A 37 -1.37 -19.22 -9.96
CA ASN A 37 -1.50 -20.45 -10.74
C ASN A 37 -2.06 -21.63 -9.92
N LYS A 38 -1.98 -21.59 -8.59
CA LYS A 38 -2.44 -22.69 -7.74
C LYS A 38 -3.97 -22.77 -7.67
N LYS A 39 -4.53 -23.88 -8.14
CA LYS A 39 -5.92 -24.26 -7.86
C LYS A 39 -6.07 -24.59 -6.38
N MET A 40 -7.02 -23.93 -5.72
CA MET A 40 -7.30 -24.16 -4.30
C MET A 40 -8.56 -25.01 -4.16
N GLU A 41 -8.39 -26.27 -3.78
CA GLU A 41 -9.52 -27.18 -3.52
C GLU A 41 -10.26 -26.72 -2.26
N GLY A 42 -11.57 -26.45 -2.39
CA GLY A 42 -12.43 -26.07 -1.27
C GLY A 42 -12.14 -24.68 -0.66
N ALA A 43 -11.29 -23.86 -1.28
CA ALA A 43 -10.97 -22.50 -0.82
C ALA A 43 -11.02 -21.50 -1.97
N VAL A 44 -11.37 -20.25 -1.63
CA VAL A 44 -11.46 -19.15 -2.60
C VAL A 44 -10.05 -18.74 -3.02
N GLN A 45 -9.81 -18.64 -4.33
CA GLN A 45 -8.52 -18.18 -4.84
C GLN A 45 -8.22 -16.75 -4.35
N PRO A 46 -7.00 -16.44 -3.87
CA PRO A 46 -6.68 -15.10 -3.44
C PRO A 46 -6.77 -14.09 -4.58
N SER A 47 -7.08 -12.85 -4.22
CA SER A 47 -6.83 -11.67 -5.03
C SER A 47 -5.47 -11.10 -4.64
N LEU A 48 -4.66 -10.75 -5.65
CA LEU A 48 -3.27 -10.38 -5.47
C LEU A 48 -3.04 -8.94 -5.92
N PHE A 49 -2.33 -8.18 -5.10
CA PHE A 49 -1.92 -6.81 -5.38
C PHE A 49 -0.40 -6.68 -5.20
N LEU A 50 0.26 -5.99 -6.12
CA LEU A 50 1.70 -5.73 -6.08
C LEU A 50 1.96 -4.23 -6.24
N PHE A 51 2.67 -3.64 -5.28
CA PHE A 51 3.38 -2.38 -5.48
C PHE A 51 4.80 -2.65 -5.94
N ASP A 52 5.11 -2.24 -7.17
CA ASP A 52 6.43 -2.38 -7.79
C ASP A 52 7.00 -1.00 -8.10
N PRO A 53 7.84 -0.43 -7.20
CA PRO A 53 8.45 0.86 -7.41
C PRO A 53 9.70 0.82 -8.32
N ALA A 54 10.30 -0.35 -8.53
CA ALA A 54 11.41 -0.51 -9.47
C ALA A 54 10.89 -0.59 -10.92
N GLY A 55 9.74 -1.23 -11.12
CA GLY A 55 9.05 -1.34 -12.38
C GLY A 55 9.50 -2.52 -13.26
N ASP A 56 10.57 -3.20 -12.91
CA ASP A 56 11.05 -4.36 -13.67
C ASP A 56 10.31 -5.65 -13.25
N ALA A 57 9.99 -5.77 -11.96
CA ALA A 57 9.36 -6.94 -11.37
C ALA A 57 7.96 -7.22 -11.95
N SER A 58 7.22 -6.14 -12.21
CA SER A 58 5.91 -6.14 -12.83
C SER A 58 5.91 -6.67 -14.27
N ILE A 59 6.97 -6.42 -15.03
CA ILE A 59 7.11 -6.95 -16.40
C ILE A 59 7.32 -8.47 -16.35
N ASP A 60 8.14 -8.95 -15.42
CA ASP A 60 8.50 -10.36 -15.33
C ASP A 60 7.31 -11.25 -14.97
N ILE A 61 6.51 -10.86 -13.98
CA ILE A 61 5.31 -11.63 -13.59
C ILE A 61 4.26 -11.66 -14.71
N VAL A 62 4.06 -10.56 -15.42
CA VAL A 62 3.09 -10.50 -16.52
C VAL A 62 3.51 -11.38 -17.69
N ARG A 63 4.83 -11.48 -17.95
CA ARG A 63 5.38 -12.39 -18.97
C ARG A 63 5.33 -13.86 -18.56
N ALA A 64 5.32 -14.16 -17.26
CA ALA A 64 5.16 -15.52 -16.76
C ALA A 64 3.70 -16.00 -16.86
N ILE A 65 2.73 -15.09 -16.79
CA ILE A 65 1.30 -15.42 -16.85
C ILE A 65 0.89 -15.86 -18.26
N PRO A 66 0.21 -17.02 -18.40
CA PRO A 66 -0.30 -17.50 -19.69
C PRO A 66 -1.24 -16.49 -20.36
N ARG A 67 -1.21 -16.42 -21.70
CA ARG A 67 -2.08 -15.51 -22.48
C ARG A 67 -3.57 -15.69 -22.19
N SER A 68 -4.01 -16.92 -21.91
CA SER A 68 -5.40 -17.23 -21.55
C SER A 68 -5.86 -16.53 -20.25
N GLU A 69 -4.92 -16.17 -19.37
CA GLU A 69 -5.20 -15.63 -18.05
C GLU A 69 -4.98 -14.11 -17.96
N GLN A 70 -4.56 -13.47 -19.06
CA GLN A 70 -4.26 -12.03 -19.08
C GLN A 70 -5.46 -11.15 -18.73
N GLY A 71 -6.70 -11.61 -18.99
CA GLY A 71 -7.92 -10.90 -18.59
C GLY A 71 -8.09 -10.72 -17.07
N ARG A 72 -7.38 -11.53 -16.26
CA ARG A 72 -7.38 -11.43 -14.80
C ARG A 72 -6.31 -10.46 -14.27
N VAL A 73 -5.42 -9.95 -15.14
CA VAL A 73 -4.29 -9.10 -14.76
C VAL A 73 -4.57 -7.64 -15.15
N VAL A 74 -4.33 -6.71 -14.23
CA VAL A 74 -4.40 -5.27 -14.49
C VAL A 74 -3.09 -4.63 -14.06
N ILE A 75 -2.47 -3.86 -14.95
CA ILE A 75 -1.26 -3.09 -14.66
C ILE A 75 -1.62 -1.62 -14.73
N LEU A 76 -1.25 -0.89 -13.70
CA LEU A 76 -1.45 0.54 -13.58
C LEU A 76 -0.10 1.20 -13.48
N ASP A 77 0.31 1.81 -14.60
CA ASP A 77 1.48 2.66 -14.68
C ASP A 77 1.02 4.05 -15.14
N PRO A 78 1.11 5.07 -14.28
CA PRO A 78 0.62 6.42 -14.60
C PRO A 78 1.43 7.12 -15.70
N GLN A 79 2.58 6.58 -16.11
CA GLN A 79 3.34 7.07 -17.27
C GLN A 79 2.74 6.60 -18.60
N TYR A 80 2.10 5.42 -18.61
CA TYR A 80 1.55 4.81 -19.83
C TYR A 80 0.02 4.86 -19.90
N VAL A 81 -0.66 4.88 -18.76
CA VAL A 81 -2.12 4.88 -18.68
C VAL A 81 -2.59 6.04 -17.80
N THR A 82 -3.53 6.82 -18.32
CA THR A 82 -4.21 7.83 -17.51
C THR A 82 -5.34 7.18 -16.73
N PHE A 83 -5.35 7.36 -15.42
CA PHE A 83 -6.41 6.88 -14.53
C PHE A 83 -6.69 7.89 -13.42
N GLY A 84 -7.92 7.87 -12.92
CA GLY A 84 -8.33 8.61 -11.74
C GLY A 84 -8.34 7.69 -10.52
N PHE A 85 -7.84 8.18 -9.40
CA PHE A 85 -7.87 7.51 -8.10
C PHE A 85 -8.17 8.54 -7.02
N ASN A 86 -9.45 8.70 -6.70
CA ASN A 86 -9.88 9.64 -5.69
C ASN A 86 -9.57 9.08 -4.30
N LEU A 87 -8.43 9.47 -3.74
CA LEU A 87 -8.02 9.06 -2.40
C LEU A 87 -9.04 9.47 -1.32
N LEU A 88 -9.76 10.59 -1.51
CA LEU A 88 -10.75 11.08 -0.55
C LEU A 88 -12.16 10.50 -0.77
N SER A 89 -12.40 9.67 -1.77
CA SER A 89 -13.74 9.07 -1.92
C SER A 89 -14.04 8.07 -0.81
N LEU A 90 -15.25 8.14 -0.26
CA LEU A 90 -15.79 7.13 0.65
C LEU A 90 -16.28 5.90 -0.15
N PRO A 91 -16.26 4.70 0.45
CA PRO A 91 -16.91 3.53 -0.15
C PRO A 91 -18.41 3.79 -0.40
N GLU A 92 -18.92 3.31 -1.54
CA GLU A 92 -20.35 3.41 -1.85
C GLU A 92 -21.19 2.48 -0.96
N GLY A 93 -22.46 2.83 -0.70
CA GLY A 93 -23.42 1.94 -0.03
C GLY A 93 -23.20 1.71 1.47
N LEU A 94 -22.50 2.62 2.14
CA LEU A 94 -22.36 2.62 3.61
C LEU A 94 -23.64 3.10 4.29
N THR A 95 -23.95 2.55 5.48
CA THR A 95 -24.97 3.15 6.35
C THR A 95 -24.48 4.49 6.93
N PRO A 96 -25.35 5.36 7.46
CA PRO A 96 -24.93 6.61 8.09
C PRO A 96 -23.90 6.44 9.21
N GLU A 97 -24.02 5.39 10.01
CA GLU A 97 -23.09 5.06 11.10
C GLU A 97 -21.73 4.62 10.55
N GLU A 98 -21.73 3.72 9.57
CA GLU A 98 -20.51 3.26 8.90
C GLU A 98 -19.79 4.41 8.19
N LYS A 99 -20.56 5.30 7.55
CA LYS A 99 -20.04 6.49 6.89
C LYS A 99 -19.31 7.40 7.89
N THR A 100 -19.87 7.60 9.07
CA THR A 100 -19.25 8.42 10.13
C THR A 100 -17.93 7.82 10.61
N GLU A 101 -17.89 6.51 10.86
CA GLU A 101 -16.68 5.79 11.29
C GLU A 101 -15.57 5.83 10.24
N VAL A 102 -15.91 5.55 8.97
CA VAL A 102 -14.97 5.57 7.84
C VAL A 102 -14.46 6.99 7.62
N LEU A 103 -15.34 7.98 7.61
CA LEU A 103 -14.99 9.39 7.43
C LEU A 103 -13.99 9.86 8.51
N GLN A 104 -14.27 9.58 9.78
CA GLN A 104 -13.38 9.96 10.88
C GLN A 104 -12.00 9.33 10.72
N THR A 105 -11.95 8.01 10.45
CA THR A 105 -10.68 7.29 10.26
C THR A 105 -9.91 7.83 9.06
N GLN A 106 -10.60 8.04 7.94
CA GLN A 106 -10.02 8.52 6.70
C GLN A 106 -9.43 9.92 6.84
N VAL A 107 -10.16 10.86 7.45
CA VAL A 107 -9.67 12.22 7.69
C VAL A 107 -8.45 12.23 8.62
N GLU A 108 -8.42 11.37 9.64
CA GLU A 108 -7.28 11.25 10.55
C GLU A 108 -6.03 10.72 9.83
N GLU A 109 -6.15 9.60 9.11
CA GLU A 109 -5.02 9.00 8.38
C GLU A 109 -4.48 9.94 7.30
N PHE A 110 -5.35 10.64 6.56
CA PHE A 110 -4.88 11.63 5.58
C PHE A 110 -4.17 12.82 6.22
N SER A 111 -4.60 13.24 7.41
CA SER A 111 -3.92 14.33 8.13
C SER A 111 -2.50 13.93 8.55
N VAL A 112 -2.33 12.69 9.02
CA VAL A 112 -1.02 12.13 9.38
C VAL A 112 -0.15 11.99 8.13
N LEU A 113 -0.70 11.39 7.08
CA LEU A 113 0.02 11.16 5.84
C LEU A 113 0.52 12.46 5.22
N LEU A 114 -0.32 13.49 5.15
CA LEU A 114 0.13 14.77 4.60
C LEU A 114 1.21 15.38 5.48
N SER A 115 1.14 15.24 6.81
CA SER A 115 2.20 15.72 7.69
C SER A 115 3.55 15.05 7.38
N ASP A 116 3.57 13.74 7.14
CA ASP A 116 4.77 12.99 6.71
C ASP A 116 5.26 13.44 5.33
N VAL A 117 4.38 13.45 4.32
CA VAL A 117 4.75 13.80 2.93
C VAL A 117 5.40 15.18 2.87
N PHE A 118 4.99 16.11 3.74
CA PHE A 118 5.52 17.47 3.77
C PHE A 118 6.58 17.73 4.86
N ASN A 119 7.16 16.66 5.43
CA ASN A 119 8.22 16.72 6.45
C ASN A 119 7.92 17.70 7.60
N THR A 120 6.66 17.75 8.03
CA THR A 120 6.26 18.62 9.14
C THR A 120 5.63 17.77 10.21
N ASP A 121 6.22 17.79 11.39
CA ASP A 121 5.71 17.06 12.52
C ASP A 121 4.27 17.53 12.83
N ALA A 122 3.29 16.60 12.78
CA ALA A 122 1.88 16.94 13.00
C ALA A 122 1.67 17.59 14.38
N THR A 123 2.51 17.18 15.35
CA THR A 123 2.60 17.72 16.71
C THR A 123 3.00 19.20 16.73
N ASN A 124 3.81 19.64 15.76
CA ASN A 124 4.30 21.01 15.63
C ASN A 124 3.43 21.88 14.72
N ALA A 125 2.37 21.33 14.12
CA ALA A 125 1.45 22.06 13.24
C ALA A 125 -0.05 21.85 13.58
N PRO A 126 -0.49 21.99 14.86
CA PRO A 126 -1.86 21.70 15.26
C PRO A 126 -2.89 22.60 14.55
N ARG A 127 -2.55 23.87 14.34
CA ARG A 127 -3.41 24.82 13.60
C ARG A 127 -3.59 24.41 12.15
N LEU A 128 -2.54 23.89 11.52
CA LEU A 128 -2.59 23.42 10.14
C LEU A 128 -3.52 22.21 9.99
N MET A 129 -3.37 21.24 10.89
CA MET A 129 -4.20 20.05 10.92
C MET A 129 -5.67 20.41 11.17
N TRP A 130 -5.94 21.37 12.05
CA TRP A 130 -7.28 21.85 12.30
C TRP A 130 -7.92 22.47 11.05
N ILE A 131 -7.21 23.34 10.32
CA ILE A 131 -7.69 23.92 9.06
C ILE A 131 -7.98 22.82 8.02
N PHE A 132 -7.03 21.90 7.84
CA PHE A 132 -7.14 20.82 6.87
C PHE A 132 -8.35 19.90 7.17
N LYS A 133 -8.47 19.43 8.42
CA LYS A 133 -9.57 18.57 8.86
C LYS A 133 -10.92 19.28 8.72
N GLY A 134 -11.01 20.54 9.18
CA GLY A 134 -12.23 21.34 9.05
C GLY A 134 -12.68 21.48 7.60
N ALA A 135 -11.75 21.79 6.70
CA ALA A 135 -12.03 21.89 5.27
C ALA A 135 -12.49 20.57 4.65
N LEU A 136 -11.87 19.44 5.00
CA LEU A 136 -12.32 18.12 4.57
C LEU A 136 -13.73 17.82 5.06
N TYR A 137 -13.98 17.92 6.38
CA TYR A 137 -15.32 17.67 6.94
C TYR A 137 -16.39 18.54 6.28
N TYR A 138 -16.07 19.82 6.03
CA TYR A 138 -16.95 20.70 5.28
C TYR A 138 -17.25 20.19 3.87
N LEU A 139 -16.24 19.74 3.11
CA LEU A 139 -16.46 19.20 1.77
C LEU A 139 -17.33 17.92 1.79
N TYR A 140 -17.14 17.05 2.79
CA TYR A 140 -17.96 15.84 2.96
C TYR A 140 -19.43 16.13 3.31
N THR A 141 -19.80 17.36 3.66
CA THR A 141 -21.22 17.74 3.81
C THR A 141 -21.95 17.86 2.47
N PHE A 142 -21.21 17.96 1.36
CA PHE A 142 -21.79 18.14 0.02
C PHE A 142 -21.62 16.92 -0.90
N THR A 143 -20.61 16.10 -0.64
CA THR A 143 -20.26 14.98 -1.51
C THR A 143 -19.45 13.92 -0.76
N ASP A 144 -19.62 12.66 -1.15
CA ASP A 144 -18.81 11.54 -0.64
C ASP A 144 -17.52 11.36 -1.44
N ASP A 145 -17.36 12.13 -2.50
CA ASP A 145 -16.23 12.13 -3.43
C ASP A 145 -15.58 13.53 -3.54
N PRO A 146 -15.15 14.16 -2.44
CA PRO A 146 -14.35 15.37 -2.53
C PRO A 146 -13.01 15.06 -3.18
N THR A 147 -12.34 16.05 -3.73
CA THR A 147 -11.04 15.89 -4.41
C THR A 147 -10.02 16.86 -3.85
N PHE A 148 -8.74 16.65 -4.17
CA PHE A 148 -7.70 17.64 -3.89
C PHE A 148 -7.95 18.98 -4.60
N TRP A 149 -8.61 18.96 -5.75
CA TRP A 149 -9.06 20.18 -6.42
C TRP A 149 -10.12 20.94 -5.61
N ASP A 150 -11.11 20.23 -5.06
CA ASP A 150 -12.12 20.86 -4.19
C ASP A 150 -11.46 21.48 -2.96
N LEU A 151 -10.52 20.77 -2.33
CA LEU A 151 -9.79 21.23 -1.16
C LEU A 151 -8.90 22.44 -1.46
N TYR A 152 -8.21 22.43 -2.60
CA TYR A 152 -7.42 23.57 -3.05
C TYR A 152 -8.28 24.80 -3.29
N ASN A 153 -9.43 24.63 -3.96
CA ASN A 153 -10.34 25.74 -4.27
C ASN A 153 -10.96 26.37 -3.02
N ILE A 154 -11.38 25.57 -2.04
CA ILE A 154 -11.93 26.15 -0.80
C ILE A 154 -10.85 26.92 -0.05
N MET A 155 -9.62 26.42 0.03
CA MET A 155 -8.53 27.15 0.69
C MET A 155 -8.21 28.46 -0.04
N LEU A 156 -8.21 28.48 -1.38
CA LEU A 156 -8.08 29.72 -2.16
C LEU A 156 -9.28 30.67 -1.99
N LEU A 157 -10.48 30.16 -1.75
CA LEU A 157 -11.65 31.02 -1.50
C LEU A 157 -11.48 31.79 -0.19
N PHE A 158 -10.95 31.13 0.84
CA PHE A 158 -10.66 31.74 2.14
C PHE A 158 -9.57 32.81 2.03
N THR A 159 -8.72 32.74 0.99
CA THR A 159 -7.75 33.81 0.75
C THR A 159 -8.27 35.05 0.04
N LYS A 160 -9.42 34.93 -0.63
CA LYS A 160 -10.00 35.97 -1.48
C LYS A 160 -11.21 36.66 -0.86
N ARG A 161 -11.76 36.12 0.24
CA ARG A 161 -13.02 36.55 0.85
C ARG A 161 -12.80 36.96 2.30
N SER A 162 -13.58 37.93 2.75
CA SER A 162 -13.67 38.27 4.17
C SER A 162 -14.38 37.16 4.97
N ALA A 163 -14.11 37.06 6.27
CA ALA A 163 -14.79 36.13 7.17
C ALA A 163 -16.33 36.29 7.14
N ARG A 164 -16.81 37.52 6.93
CA ARG A 164 -18.25 37.82 6.79
C ARG A 164 -18.84 37.17 5.54
N GLU A 165 -18.18 37.34 4.39
CA GLU A 165 -18.63 36.72 3.13
C GLU A 165 -18.59 35.19 3.18
N ILE A 166 -17.56 34.62 3.83
CA ILE A 166 -17.49 33.17 4.05
C ILE A 166 -18.65 32.73 4.95
N GLY A 167 -18.90 33.39 6.08
CA GLY A 167 -20.03 33.08 6.97
C GLY A 167 -21.39 33.13 6.25
N ASP A 168 -21.60 34.14 5.41
CA ASP A 168 -22.81 34.25 4.59
C ASP A 168 -22.94 33.11 3.57
N LEU A 169 -21.83 32.70 2.95
CA LEU A 169 -21.80 31.57 2.03
C LEU A 169 -22.11 30.24 2.75
N LEU A 170 -21.53 30.03 3.93
CA LEU A 170 -21.79 28.85 4.77
C LEU A 170 -23.27 28.75 5.14
N ARG A 171 -23.89 29.86 5.56
CA ARG A 171 -25.33 29.94 5.86
C ARG A 171 -26.20 29.64 4.64
N ARG A 172 -25.87 30.20 3.48
CA ARG A 172 -26.62 30.00 2.22
C ARG A 172 -26.55 28.56 1.72
N ARG A 173 -25.44 27.88 1.94
CA ARG A 173 -25.22 26.49 1.50
C ARG A 173 -25.94 25.45 2.37
N LYS A 174 -26.67 25.86 3.42
CA LYS A 174 -27.45 24.99 4.32
C LYS A 174 -26.63 23.82 4.87
N VAL A 175 -25.41 24.09 5.35
CA VAL A 175 -24.66 23.08 6.11
C VAL A 175 -25.45 22.76 7.38
N GLU A 176 -26.06 21.58 7.43
CA GLU A 176 -26.97 21.19 8.53
C GLU A 176 -26.24 21.00 9.86
N ALA A 177 -24.99 20.55 9.80
CA ALA A 177 -24.17 20.32 10.98
C ALA A 177 -23.63 21.64 11.55
N GLU A 178 -24.20 22.09 12.67
CA GLU A 178 -23.80 23.32 13.38
C GLU A 178 -22.30 23.34 13.71
N VAL A 179 -21.76 22.23 14.21
CA VAL A 179 -20.34 22.08 14.58
C VAL A 179 -19.41 22.35 13.39
N ILE A 180 -19.76 21.86 12.19
CA ILE A 180 -18.96 22.09 10.98
C ILE A 180 -19.04 23.56 10.57
N ARG A 181 -20.24 24.15 10.61
CA ARG A 181 -20.43 25.57 10.30
C ARG A 181 -19.61 26.47 11.23
N GLU A 182 -19.70 26.27 12.55
CA GLU A 182 -18.95 27.05 13.53
C GLU A 182 -17.44 26.88 13.37
N THR A 183 -16.98 25.66 13.09
CA THR A 183 -15.57 25.36 12.81
C THR A 183 -15.09 26.15 11.58
N MET A 184 -15.85 26.14 10.49
CA MET A 184 -15.47 26.87 9.28
C MET A 184 -15.54 28.38 9.46
N GLU A 185 -16.51 28.90 10.22
CA GLU A 185 -16.57 30.32 10.59
C GLU A 185 -15.35 30.72 11.43
N ALA A 186 -14.93 29.89 12.39
CA ALA A 186 -13.73 30.13 13.19
C ALA A 186 -12.45 30.08 12.34
N ILE A 187 -12.33 29.10 11.43
CA ILE A 187 -11.23 29.01 10.47
C ILE A 187 -11.19 30.26 9.59
N SER A 188 -12.33 30.77 9.11
CA SER A 188 -12.39 31.94 8.21
C SER A 188 -11.89 33.25 8.81
N LYS A 189 -11.83 33.34 10.15
CA LYS A 189 -11.34 34.51 10.89
C LYS A 189 -9.82 34.52 11.03
N LEU A 190 -9.14 33.45 10.61
CA LEU A 190 -7.69 33.39 10.65
C LEU A 190 -7.08 34.33 9.61
N THR A 191 -5.83 34.72 9.87
CA THR A 191 -5.00 35.51 8.98
C THR A 191 -4.66 34.72 7.70
N GLN A 192 -4.39 35.44 6.62
CA GLN A 192 -4.17 34.88 5.29
C GLN A 192 -2.98 33.89 5.21
N ASP A 193 -1.91 34.20 5.93
CA ASP A 193 -0.72 33.37 6.08
C ASP A 193 -1.02 32.01 6.73
N ALA A 194 -2.11 31.86 7.47
CA ALA A 194 -2.48 30.59 8.09
C ALA A 194 -2.93 29.53 7.09
N TYR A 195 -3.49 29.94 5.95
CA TYR A 195 -3.97 29.01 4.90
C TYR A 195 -2.87 28.60 3.93
N MET A 196 -1.86 29.46 3.74
CA MET A 196 -0.80 29.25 2.76
C MET A 196 -0.07 27.90 2.90
N PRO A 197 0.24 27.40 4.11
CA PRO A 197 0.85 26.08 4.24
C PRO A 197 -0.07 24.95 3.76
N VAL A 198 -1.40 25.04 3.95
CA VAL A 198 -2.36 24.05 3.40
C VAL A 198 -2.36 24.12 1.88
N ILE A 199 -2.42 25.33 1.32
CA ILE A 199 -2.47 25.59 -0.12
C ILE A 199 -1.22 25.05 -0.79
N ASN A 200 -0.02 25.41 -0.30
CA ASN A 200 1.27 25.01 -0.85
C ASN A 200 1.46 23.48 -0.86
N ARG A 201 0.88 22.81 0.13
CA ARG A 201 0.92 21.36 0.25
C ARG A 201 0.05 20.68 -0.80
N ILE A 202 -1.21 21.10 -0.91
CA ILE A 202 -2.16 20.50 -1.86
C ILE A 202 -1.79 20.88 -3.30
N SER A 203 -1.18 22.06 -3.52
CA SER A 203 -0.81 22.52 -4.85
C SER A 203 0.14 21.57 -5.58
N ASN A 204 0.99 20.81 -4.86
CA ASN A 204 1.89 19.81 -5.46
C ASN A 204 1.14 18.70 -6.21
N PHE A 205 -0.12 18.48 -5.86
CA PHE A 205 -0.97 17.45 -6.47
C PHE A 205 -2.01 18.03 -7.44
N VAL A 206 -2.11 19.36 -7.49
CA VAL A 206 -3.12 20.07 -8.26
C VAL A 206 -2.49 20.84 -9.44
N LEU A 207 -1.28 21.35 -9.27
CA LEU A 207 -0.56 22.14 -10.26
C LEU A 207 0.67 21.37 -10.76
N PRO A 208 0.98 21.43 -12.07
CA PRO A 208 0.18 22.05 -13.12
C PRO A 208 -1.09 21.24 -13.45
N PRO A 209 -2.14 21.87 -14.02
CA PRO A 209 -3.32 21.16 -14.50
C PRO A 209 -2.92 20.07 -15.49
N SER A 210 -3.65 18.95 -15.48
CA SER A 210 -3.35 17.78 -16.30
C SER A 210 -2.01 17.08 -16.00
N SER A 211 -1.29 17.42 -14.92
CA SER A 211 -0.16 16.59 -14.45
C SER A 211 -0.62 15.18 -14.09
N ILE A 212 0.32 14.23 -13.97
CA ILE A 212 0.02 12.87 -13.48
C ILE A 212 -0.69 12.92 -12.11
N THR A 213 -0.22 13.78 -11.21
CA THR A 213 -0.81 13.94 -9.88
C THR A 213 -2.23 14.51 -9.96
N PHE A 214 -2.47 15.50 -10.82
CA PHE A 214 -3.79 16.09 -11.04
C PHE A 214 -4.77 15.06 -11.61
N ARG A 215 -4.40 14.38 -12.71
CA ARG A 215 -5.27 13.38 -13.36
C ARG A 215 -5.62 12.23 -12.42
N THR A 216 -4.70 11.88 -11.53
CA THR A 216 -4.91 10.83 -10.53
C THR A 216 -5.80 11.31 -9.39
N PHE A 217 -5.42 12.37 -8.65
CA PHE A 217 -6.06 12.72 -7.38
C PHE A 217 -7.19 13.75 -7.48
N CYS A 218 -7.34 14.43 -8.62
CA CYS A 218 -8.39 15.43 -8.82
C CYS A 218 -9.59 14.90 -9.63
N SER A 219 -9.61 13.60 -9.95
CA SER A 219 -10.81 12.95 -10.48
C SER A 219 -11.81 12.67 -9.36
N ARG A 220 -13.08 13.05 -9.53
CA ARG A 220 -14.13 12.73 -8.54
C ARG A 220 -14.33 11.23 -8.40
N LYS A 221 -14.46 10.53 -9.52
CA LYS A 221 -14.62 9.07 -9.54
C LYS A 221 -13.28 8.39 -9.79
N SER A 222 -13.00 7.36 -9.01
CA SER A 222 -11.88 6.47 -9.30
C SER A 222 -12.21 5.64 -10.54
N THR A 223 -11.32 5.60 -11.52
CA THR A 223 -11.48 4.74 -12.71
C THR A 223 -11.12 3.30 -12.41
N ILE A 224 -10.40 3.07 -11.30
CA ILE A 224 -10.03 1.74 -10.81
C ILE A 224 -11.00 1.34 -9.70
N ASP A 225 -11.78 0.30 -9.96
CA ASP A 225 -12.69 -0.30 -8.99
C ASP A 225 -11.96 -1.35 -8.17
N LEU A 226 -11.41 -0.94 -7.01
CA LEU A 226 -10.67 -1.86 -6.14
C LEU A 226 -11.56 -2.98 -5.57
N GLU A 227 -12.86 -2.76 -5.39
CA GLU A 227 -13.77 -3.81 -4.91
C GLU A 227 -13.87 -4.95 -5.95
N LYS A 228 -14.03 -4.61 -7.24
CA LYS A 228 -13.96 -5.61 -8.33
C LYS A 228 -12.59 -6.24 -8.43
N ARG A 229 -11.52 -5.47 -8.23
CA ARG A 229 -10.16 -6.02 -8.23
C ARG A 229 -9.90 -6.94 -7.05
N MET A 230 -10.73 -6.97 -6.01
CA MET A 230 -10.64 -7.93 -4.91
C MET A 230 -11.40 -9.24 -5.16
N GLU A 231 -11.95 -9.44 -6.37
CA GLU A 231 -12.56 -10.70 -6.79
C GLU A 231 -11.53 -11.85 -6.84
N PRO A 232 -11.94 -13.10 -6.59
CA PRO A 232 -11.03 -14.25 -6.56
C PRO A 232 -10.20 -14.40 -7.83
N GLY A 233 -8.90 -14.65 -7.67
CA GLY A 233 -8.00 -14.96 -8.78
C GLY A 233 -7.57 -13.77 -9.64
N SER A 234 -7.82 -12.54 -9.20
CA SER A 234 -7.33 -11.32 -9.84
C SER A 234 -5.86 -11.02 -9.46
N LEU A 235 -5.13 -10.38 -10.37
CA LEU A 235 -3.83 -9.77 -10.09
C LEU A 235 -3.84 -8.30 -10.50
N THR A 236 -3.53 -7.41 -9.58
CA THR A 236 -3.41 -5.97 -9.85
C THR A 236 -2.02 -5.48 -9.48
N ILE A 237 -1.36 -4.83 -10.43
CA ILE A 237 0.01 -4.35 -10.29
C ILE A 237 -0.01 -2.83 -10.40
N PHE A 238 0.50 -2.15 -9.38
CA PHE A 238 0.75 -0.72 -9.40
C PHE A 238 2.23 -0.50 -9.62
N ARG A 239 2.59 -0.15 -10.86
CA ARG A 239 3.96 0.15 -11.25
C ARG A 239 4.23 1.63 -11.00
N MET A 240 5.18 1.90 -10.10
CA MET A 240 5.45 3.24 -9.57
C MET A 240 6.94 3.59 -9.67
N PRO A 241 7.50 3.72 -10.89
CA PRO A 241 8.94 3.89 -11.09
C PRO A 241 9.47 5.11 -10.33
N SER A 242 10.76 5.06 -9.96
CA SER A 242 11.45 6.15 -9.24
C SER A 242 11.42 7.51 -9.95
N SER A 243 11.16 7.53 -11.25
CA SER A 243 10.93 8.74 -12.05
C SER A 243 9.64 9.50 -11.69
N LEU A 244 8.70 8.87 -10.99
CA LEU A 244 7.53 9.55 -10.43
C LEU A 244 7.91 10.29 -9.13
N PRO A 245 7.28 11.45 -8.86
CA PRO A 245 7.51 12.20 -7.61
C PRO A 245 7.34 11.29 -6.38
N SER A 246 8.27 11.37 -5.43
CA SER A 246 8.23 10.57 -4.18
C SER A 246 6.91 10.75 -3.44
N ASP A 247 6.44 11.98 -3.35
CA ASP A 247 5.23 12.35 -2.62
C ASP A 247 3.98 11.75 -3.28
N PHE A 248 3.98 11.66 -4.60
CA PHE A 248 2.93 10.98 -5.36
C PHE A 248 2.93 9.48 -5.06
N ARG A 249 4.11 8.82 -5.09
CA ARG A 249 4.24 7.39 -4.80
C ARG A 249 3.77 7.05 -3.38
N LYS A 250 4.26 7.79 -2.38
CA LYS A 250 3.85 7.64 -0.97
C LYS A 250 2.35 7.79 -0.77
N LEU A 251 1.78 8.88 -1.29
CA LEU A 251 0.36 9.19 -1.14
C LEU A 251 -0.51 8.15 -1.88
N PHE A 252 -0.13 7.76 -3.10
CA PHE A 252 -0.85 6.76 -3.87
C PHE A 252 -0.84 5.39 -3.18
N SER A 253 0.35 4.89 -2.81
CA SER A 253 0.50 3.58 -2.16
C SER A 253 -0.28 3.51 -0.86
N SER A 254 -0.22 4.57 -0.05
CA SER A 254 -0.96 4.67 1.19
C SER A 254 -2.47 4.71 0.98
N ALA A 255 -2.94 5.45 -0.02
CA ALA A 255 -4.36 5.54 -0.34
C ALA A 255 -4.93 4.19 -0.82
N VAL A 256 -4.15 3.40 -1.56
CA VAL A 256 -4.54 2.02 -1.91
C VAL A 256 -4.61 1.12 -0.67
N VAL A 257 -3.64 1.19 0.24
CA VAL A 257 -3.69 0.43 1.51
C VAL A 257 -4.99 0.74 2.26
N MET A 258 -5.32 2.03 2.41
CA MET A 258 -6.55 2.47 3.08
C MET A 258 -7.81 2.00 2.35
N LYS A 259 -7.88 2.16 1.02
CA LYS A 259 -9.05 1.72 0.25
C LYS A 259 -9.23 0.20 0.29
N LEU A 260 -8.15 -0.58 0.19
CA LEU A 260 -8.22 -2.03 0.34
C LEU A 260 -8.69 -2.44 1.73
N TYR A 261 -8.27 -1.73 2.78
CA TYR A 261 -8.78 -1.95 4.14
C TYR A 261 -10.28 -1.70 4.24
N PHE A 262 -10.76 -0.52 3.83
CA PHE A 262 -12.19 -0.20 3.92
C PHE A 262 -13.05 -1.09 3.02
N ALA A 263 -12.58 -1.42 1.81
CA ALA A 263 -13.26 -2.37 0.93
C ALA A 263 -13.33 -3.78 1.54
N SER A 264 -12.25 -4.23 2.20
CA SER A 264 -12.22 -5.54 2.88
C SER A 264 -13.20 -5.58 4.05
N LEU A 265 -13.24 -4.50 4.85
CA LEU A 265 -14.15 -4.37 5.98
C LEU A 265 -15.62 -4.35 5.51
N LYS A 266 -15.94 -3.54 4.49
CA LYS A 266 -17.27 -3.47 3.87
C LYS A 266 -17.70 -4.85 3.35
N ARG A 267 -16.83 -5.54 2.60
CA ARG A 267 -17.09 -6.90 2.11
C ARG A 267 -17.34 -7.87 3.25
N ALA A 268 -16.53 -7.83 4.31
CA ALA A 268 -16.70 -8.72 5.46
C ALA A 268 -18.04 -8.50 6.17
N LYS A 269 -18.43 -7.25 6.43
CA LYS A 269 -19.74 -6.89 7.01
C LYS A 269 -20.90 -7.34 6.11
N ARG A 270 -20.80 -7.17 4.79
CA ARG A 270 -21.81 -7.63 3.83
C ARG A 270 -21.98 -9.15 3.84
N LEU A 271 -20.88 -9.90 3.85
CA LEU A 271 -20.91 -11.36 3.90
C LEU A 271 -21.49 -11.87 5.23
N GLU A 272 -21.13 -11.23 6.34
CA GLU A 272 -21.68 -11.54 7.66
C GLU A 272 -23.20 -11.28 7.73
N ARG A 273 -23.67 -10.14 7.24
CA ARG A 273 -25.12 -9.82 7.15
C ARG A 273 -25.90 -10.79 6.29
N SER A 274 -25.26 -11.41 5.30
CA SER A 274 -25.88 -12.42 4.43
C SER A 274 -25.70 -13.86 4.94
N GLY A 275 -25.19 -14.04 6.16
CA GLY A 275 -25.03 -15.35 6.79
C GLY A 275 -23.91 -16.21 6.18
N GLN A 276 -23.02 -15.63 5.36
CA GLN A 276 -21.93 -16.37 4.75
C GLN A 276 -20.80 -16.63 5.76
N PRO A 277 -20.17 -17.82 5.71
CA PRO A 277 -19.09 -18.16 6.63
C PRO A 277 -17.81 -17.35 6.33
N PRO A 278 -16.89 -17.19 7.30
CA PRO A 278 -15.62 -16.49 7.09
C PRO A 278 -14.79 -17.01 5.92
N VAL A 279 -14.89 -18.31 5.59
CA VAL A 279 -14.18 -18.93 4.46
C VAL A 279 -14.64 -18.41 3.09
N ALA A 280 -15.82 -17.81 3.00
CA ALA A 280 -16.32 -17.18 1.77
C ALA A 280 -15.62 -15.83 1.47
N ARG A 281 -14.85 -15.29 2.43
CA ARG A 281 -14.10 -14.05 2.26
C ARG A 281 -12.87 -14.33 1.41
N THR A 282 -12.83 -13.79 0.19
CA THR A 282 -11.64 -13.87 -0.68
C THR A 282 -10.40 -13.32 0.03
N PRO A 283 -9.32 -14.10 0.19
CA PRO A 283 -8.06 -13.55 0.70
C PRO A 283 -7.52 -12.48 -0.26
N VAL A 284 -7.12 -11.33 0.27
CA VAL A 284 -6.54 -10.22 -0.48
C VAL A 284 -5.14 -10.01 0.04
N ILE A 285 -4.15 -10.24 -0.81
CA ILE A 285 -2.74 -10.04 -0.47
C ILE A 285 -2.25 -8.78 -1.15
N LEU A 286 -1.74 -7.83 -0.37
CA LEU A 286 -0.99 -6.69 -0.87
C LEU A 286 0.49 -6.90 -0.58
N ALA A 287 1.27 -7.15 -1.63
CA ALA A 287 2.71 -7.14 -1.58
C ALA A 287 3.25 -5.72 -1.81
N ALA A 288 3.91 -5.17 -0.80
CA ALA A 288 4.51 -3.84 -0.84
C ALA A 288 6.03 -3.95 -0.88
N ASP A 289 6.62 -3.99 -2.10
CA ASP A 289 8.08 -4.19 -2.33
C ASP A 289 8.94 -3.07 -1.72
N GLU A 290 8.35 -1.91 -1.43
CA GLU A 290 8.97 -0.79 -0.72
C GLU A 290 8.03 -0.27 0.38
N PHE A 291 7.89 -1.07 1.44
CA PHE A 291 6.90 -0.81 2.49
C PHE A 291 7.13 0.51 3.25
N ARG A 292 8.33 1.09 3.20
CA ARG A 292 8.61 2.41 3.76
C ARG A 292 7.75 3.54 3.19
N ASP A 293 7.23 3.40 1.96
CA ASP A 293 6.35 4.40 1.36
C ASP A 293 4.97 4.46 2.03
N VAL A 294 4.62 3.45 2.84
CA VAL A 294 3.35 3.37 3.57
C VAL A 294 3.52 3.21 5.08
N SER A 295 4.75 3.04 5.60
CA SER A 295 5.00 2.64 7.00
C SER A 295 4.54 3.65 8.05
N GLN A 296 4.23 4.88 7.64
CA GLN A 296 3.74 5.96 8.51
C GLN A 296 2.22 5.92 8.75
N LEU A 297 1.49 5.09 8.00
CA LEU A 297 0.06 4.91 8.20
C LEU A 297 -0.22 4.28 9.57
N ARG A 298 -1.01 4.94 10.41
CA ARG A 298 -1.35 4.44 11.76
C ARG A 298 -2.28 3.24 11.68
N ILE A 299 -3.15 3.23 10.67
CA ILE A 299 -4.07 2.12 10.39
C ILE A 299 -3.36 0.78 10.14
N LEU A 300 -2.06 0.77 9.79
CA LEU A 300 -1.30 -0.47 9.62
C LEU A 300 -1.32 -1.35 10.88
N ARG A 301 -1.32 -0.75 12.07
CA ARG A 301 -1.42 -1.48 13.34
C ARG A 301 -2.76 -2.21 13.46
N THR A 302 -3.84 -1.53 13.06
CA THR A 302 -5.18 -2.11 12.98
C THR A 302 -5.26 -3.19 11.91
N ILE A 303 -4.63 -2.96 10.74
CA ILE A 303 -4.57 -3.94 9.65
C ILE A 303 -3.88 -5.22 10.15
N LEU A 304 -2.68 -5.12 10.70
CA LEU A 304 -1.92 -6.30 11.17
C LEU A 304 -2.67 -7.08 12.26
N SER A 305 -3.32 -6.38 13.19
CA SER A 305 -4.00 -7.03 14.32
C SER A 305 -5.38 -7.59 13.97
N GLN A 306 -6.16 -6.94 13.11
CA GLN A 306 -7.58 -7.23 12.92
C GLN A 306 -7.96 -7.68 11.51
N SER A 307 -7.24 -7.25 10.48
CA SER A 307 -7.70 -7.40 9.09
C SER A 307 -7.70 -8.83 8.56
N ARG A 308 -7.01 -9.75 9.26
CA ARG A 308 -7.14 -11.20 9.04
C ARG A 308 -8.59 -11.67 9.09
N LYS A 309 -9.42 -11.08 9.96
CA LYS A 309 -10.86 -11.37 10.02
C LYS A 309 -11.57 -10.95 8.74
N PHE A 310 -11.08 -9.91 8.08
CA PHE A 310 -11.65 -9.34 6.85
C PHE A 310 -11.02 -9.94 5.57
N GLY A 311 -10.04 -10.82 5.72
CA GLY A 311 -9.31 -11.46 4.62
C GLY A 311 -8.32 -10.54 3.93
N LEU A 312 -7.78 -9.52 4.60
CA LEU A 312 -6.71 -8.67 4.06
C LEU A 312 -5.38 -9.05 4.71
N TYR A 313 -4.34 -9.18 3.88
CA TYR A 313 -3.00 -9.58 4.27
C TYR A 313 -1.98 -8.66 3.60
N LEU A 314 -0.88 -8.38 4.32
CA LEU A 314 0.19 -7.50 3.87
C LEU A 314 1.49 -8.27 3.84
N TRP A 315 2.20 -8.25 2.71
CA TRP A 315 3.60 -8.63 2.66
C TRP A 315 4.42 -7.35 2.68
N MET A 316 5.09 -7.14 3.81
CA MET A 316 5.85 -5.94 4.11
C MET A 316 7.30 -6.20 3.74
N VAL A 317 7.79 -5.51 2.73
CA VAL A 317 9.13 -5.70 2.20
C VAL A 317 9.94 -4.47 2.55
N VAL A 318 11.01 -4.67 3.30
CA VAL A 318 11.87 -3.59 3.80
C VAL A 318 13.32 -3.93 3.53
N GLN A 319 14.15 -2.91 3.33
CA GLN A 319 15.58 -3.11 3.10
C GLN A 319 16.31 -3.34 4.43
N THR A 320 15.93 -2.56 5.44
CA THR A 320 16.41 -2.66 6.82
C THR A 320 15.22 -2.56 7.76
N LEU A 321 15.31 -3.22 8.92
CA LEU A 321 14.30 -3.08 9.97
C LEU A 321 14.23 -1.65 10.53
N SER A 322 15.26 -0.83 10.31
CA SER A 322 15.30 0.56 10.75
C SER A 322 14.36 1.48 9.95
N GLU A 323 13.82 1.03 8.82
CA GLU A 323 12.78 1.75 8.04
C GLU A 323 11.38 1.63 8.66
N VAL A 324 11.21 0.73 9.63
CA VAL A 324 9.94 0.45 10.29
C VAL A 324 9.87 1.25 11.60
N PRO A 325 8.83 2.09 11.81
CA PRO A 325 8.64 2.76 13.09
C PRO A 325 8.49 1.77 14.25
N ASP A 326 9.04 2.09 15.42
CA ASP A 326 9.05 1.20 16.59
C ASP A 326 7.64 0.74 17.01
N GLU A 327 6.65 1.64 16.97
CA GLU A 327 5.25 1.32 17.28
C GLU A 327 4.66 0.26 16.33
N LEU A 328 5.05 0.33 15.05
CA LEU A 328 4.64 -0.63 14.04
C LEU A 328 5.41 -1.95 14.20
N MET A 329 6.69 -1.89 14.59
CA MET A 329 7.53 -3.06 14.80
C MET A 329 6.95 -4.00 15.86
N GLY A 330 6.44 -3.47 16.97
CA GLY A 330 5.74 -4.28 17.98
C GLY A 330 4.49 -4.98 17.44
N SER A 331 3.77 -4.31 16.54
CA SER A 331 2.59 -4.88 15.87
C SER A 331 2.98 -5.98 14.87
N ILE A 332 4.09 -5.81 14.16
CA ILE A 332 4.67 -6.81 13.25
C ILE A 332 5.09 -8.06 14.02
N GLN A 333 5.81 -7.90 15.13
CA GLN A 333 6.26 -9.00 15.99
C GLN A 333 5.11 -9.89 16.45
N ALA A 334 3.99 -9.29 16.83
CA ALA A 334 2.84 -10.02 17.37
C ALA A 334 1.96 -10.67 16.29
N ASN A 335 1.93 -10.11 15.07
CA ASN A 335 0.88 -10.44 14.08
C ASN A 335 1.38 -10.99 12.75
N VAL A 336 2.68 -10.99 12.48
CA VAL A 336 3.26 -11.60 11.27
C VAL A 336 3.46 -13.10 11.43
N GLY A 337 3.05 -13.84 10.40
CA GLY A 337 3.23 -15.27 10.30
C GLY A 337 4.63 -15.58 9.81
N PRO A 338 4.85 -15.68 8.49
CA PRO A 338 6.16 -15.94 7.93
C PRO A 338 7.08 -14.71 7.99
N ILE A 339 8.36 -14.96 8.30
CA ILE A 339 9.45 -13.99 8.14
C ILE A 339 10.48 -14.58 7.19
N LEU A 340 10.83 -13.82 6.15
CA LEU A 340 11.88 -14.17 5.19
C LEU A 340 13.03 -13.18 5.38
N ALA A 341 14.16 -13.65 5.90
CA ALA A 341 15.37 -12.87 6.09
C ALA A 341 16.40 -13.22 5.02
N PHE A 342 16.61 -12.29 4.09
CA PHE A 342 17.66 -12.34 3.08
C PHE A 342 18.95 -11.70 3.62
N ARG A 343 20.03 -11.76 2.83
CA ARG A 343 21.29 -11.09 3.17
C ARG A 343 21.06 -9.63 3.54
N GLY A 344 21.60 -9.21 4.69
CA GLY A 344 21.45 -7.87 5.24
C GLY A 344 22.64 -7.44 6.09
N SER A 345 22.52 -6.28 6.73
CA SER A 345 23.56 -5.74 7.61
C SER A 345 23.72 -6.58 8.90
N PRO A 346 24.88 -6.54 9.59
CA PRO A 346 25.03 -7.18 10.90
C PRO A 346 24.00 -6.70 11.95
N ASP A 347 23.63 -5.41 11.91
CA ASP A 347 22.62 -4.86 12.82
C ASP A 347 21.23 -5.42 12.55
N ASP A 348 20.85 -5.55 11.27
CA ASP A 348 19.61 -6.23 10.88
C ASP A 348 19.66 -7.71 11.25
N ALA A 349 20.79 -8.38 11.06
CA ALA A 349 20.97 -9.79 11.42
C ALA A 349 20.70 -10.03 12.92
N ARG A 350 21.23 -9.17 13.80
CA ARG A 350 20.98 -9.23 15.25
C ARG A 350 19.51 -9.04 15.59
N LYS A 351 18.84 -8.07 14.96
CA LYS A 351 17.40 -7.80 15.16
C LYS A 351 16.54 -8.96 14.63
N LEU A 352 16.83 -9.44 13.43
CA LEU A 352 16.14 -10.56 12.76
C LEU A 352 16.32 -11.87 13.51
N ALA A 353 17.50 -12.13 14.08
CA ALA A 353 17.74 -13.34 14.88
C ALA A 353 16.74 -13.47 16.04
N LYS A 354 16.42 -12.36 16.72
CA LYS A 354 15.39 -12.32 17.78
C LYS A 354 13.98 -12.60 17.24
N LEU A 355 13.69 -12.22 16.00
CA LEU A 355 12.38 -12.45 15.37
C LEU A 355 12.22 -13.86 14.80
N LEU A 356 13.31 -14.43 14.30
CA LEU A 356 13.34 -15.72 13.63
C LEU A 356 13.40 -16.87 14.63
N HIS A 357 14.24 -16.76 15.66
CA HIS A 357 14.41 -17.82 16.64
C HIS A 357 15.01 -17.30 17.97
N PRO A 358 14.17 -16.76 18.88
CA PRO A 358 14.63 -16.17 20.14
C PRO A 358 15.54 -17.07 20.99
N GLN A 359 15.40 -18.40 20.89
CA GLN A 359 16.16 -19.37 21.68
C GLN A 359 17.55 -19.67 21.10
N ARG A 360 17.85 -19.28 19.85
CA ARG A 360 19.14 -19.54 19.17
C ARG A 360 19.56 -18.36 18.31
N THR A 361 19.61 -17.17 18.92
CA THR A 361 19.89 -15.93 18.19
C THR A 361 21.28 -15.94 17.56
N GLU A 362 22.31 -16.42 18.26
CA GLU A 362 23.70 -16.42 17.75
C GLU A 362 23.85 -17.24 16.46
N THR A 363 23.20 -18.39 16.39
CA THR A 363 23.21 -19.25 15.19
C THR A 363 22.54 -18.54 14.02
N VAL A 364 21.41 -17.86 14.23
CA VAL A 364 20.70 -17.18 13.14
C VAL A 364 21.42 -15.89 12.71
N GLU A 365 21.94 -15.12 13.67
CA GLU A 365 22.68 -13.87 13.43
C GLU A 365 23.93 -14.11 12.56
N SER A 366 24.67 -15.19 12.79
CA SER A 366 25.87 -15.53 12.00
C SER A 366 25.56 -16.00 10.57
N LEU A 367 24.36 -16.51 10.30
CA LEU A 367 23.97 -17.00 8.98
C LEU A 367 23.57 -15.87 8.02
N ILE A 368 22.84 -14.86 8.51
CA ILE A 368 22.18 -13.84 7.67
C ILE A 368 23.17 -13.06 6.78
N PRO A 369 24.30 -12.53 7.29
CA PRO A 369 25.23 -11.77 6.45
C PRO A 369 25.90 -12.61 5.35
N GLY A 370 26.03 -13.92 5.57
CA GLY A 370 26.67 -14.86 4.64
C GLY A 370 25.73 -15.51 3.62
N LEU A 371 24.44 -15.11 3.57
CA LEU A 371 23.50 -15.67 2.62
C LEU A 371 23.87 -15.31 1.17
N GLU A 372 23.80 -16.30 0.29
CA GLU A 372 23.84 -16.10 -1.16
C GLU A 372 22.63 -15.29 -1.63
N ASP A 373 22.75 -14.65 -2.79
CA ASP A 373 21.62 -13.99 -3.43
C ASP A 373 20.48 -14.99 -3.65
N TYR A 374 19.23 -14.53 -3.52
CA TYR A 374 18.02 -15.34 -3.63
C TYR A 374 17.84 -16.40 -2.54
N ALA A 375 18.78 -16.52 -1.58
CA ALA A 375 18.63 -17.34 -0.40
C ALA A 375 18.11 -16.53 0.79
N ALA A 376 17.16 -17.11 1.53
CA ALA A 376 16.61 -16.55 2.76
C ALA A 376 16.60 -17.58 3.88
N VAL A 377 16.77 -17.10 5.11
CA VAL A 377 16.39 -17.83 6.33
C VAL A 377 14.92 -17.55 6.59
N VAL A 378 14.10 -18.60 6.67
CA VAL A 378 12.65 -18.50 6.75
C VAL A 378 12.16 -19.05 8.08
N ARG A 379 11.37 -18.24 8.80
CA ARG A 379 10.52 -18.68 9.91
C ARG A 379 9.10 -18.84 9.39
N LYS A 380 8.48 -20.00 9.59
CA LYS A 380 7.07 -20.26 9.28
C LYS A 380 6.13 -19.61 10.28
N ARG A 381 4.83 -19.59 9.95
CA ARG A 381 3.80 -19.17 10.89
C ARG A 381 3.75 -20.17 12.07
N PRO A 382 3.75 -19.70 13.33
CA PRO A 382 3.45 -20.57 14.46
C PRO A 382 1.98 -21.02 14.36
N VAL A 383 1.72 -22.33 14.33
CA VAL A 383 0.36 -22.89 14.23
C VAL A 383 0.01 -23.65 15.51
N GLY A 384 -1.14 -23.32 16.11
CA GLY A 384 -1.80 -24.17 17.11
C GLY A 384 -1.07 -24.31 18.44
N GLY A 385 -0.44 -23.25 18.96
CA GLY A 385 0.24 -23.28 20.27
C GLY A 385 1.49 -24.17 20.33
N LYS A 386 1.90 -24.74 19.20
CA LYS A 386 3.14 -25.51 19.09
C LYS A 386 4.35 -24.57 19.23
N PRO A 387 5.49 -25.08 19.76
CA PRO A 387 6.74 -24.34 19.75
C PRO A 387 7.07 -23.85 18.33
N VAL A 388 7.68 -22.67 18.23
CA VAL A 388 8.15 -22.13 16.95
C VAL A 388 9.14 -23.12 16.36
N GLU A 389 8.86 -23.59 15.14
CA GLU A 389 9.78 -24.47 14.42
C GLU A 389 11.10 -23.73 14.14
N PRO A 390 12.26 -24.42 14.18
CA PRO A 390 13.53 -23.81 13.81
C PRO A 390 13.46 -23.22 12.40
N PRO A 391 14.03 -22.02 12.17
CA PRO A 391 14.06 -21.44 10.84
C PRO A 391 14.95 -22.29 9.92
N PHE A 392 14.64 -22.28 8.63
CA PHE A 392 15.34 -23.06 7.62
C PHE A 392 15.73 -22.20 6.43
N ARG A 393 16.79 -22.60 5.72
CA ARG A 393 17.25 -21.90 4.51
C ARG A 393 16.40 -22.32 3.32
N VAL A 394 15.95 -21.34 2.54
CA VAL A 394 15.26 -21.53 1.26
C VAL A 394 15.98 -20.72 0.19
N THR A 395 16.23 -21.33 -0.96
CA THR A 395 16.67 -20.59 -2.16
C THR A 395 15.49 -20.45 -3.10
N PHE A 396 15.10 -19.22 -3.40
CA PHE A 396 14.03 -18.93 -4.32
C PHE A 396 14.56 -19.03 -5.76
N PRO A 397 13.96 -19.86 -6.63
CA PRO A 397 14.36 -19.89 -8.02
C PRO A 397 14.04 -18.53 -8.65
N LYS A 398 14.91 -18.08 -9.57
CA LYS A 398 14.61 -16.89 -10.36
C LYS A 398 13.37 -17.16 -11.21
N LEU A 399 12.41 -16.23 -11.22
CA LEU A 399 11.24 -16.37 -12.09
C LEU A 399 11.67 -16.49 -13.57
N ARG A 400 12.75 -15.80 -13.96
CA ARG A 400 13.55 -16.01 -15.19
C ARG A 400 15.00 -15.51 -15.02
N GLU A 401 15.89 -15.93 -15.92
CA GLU A 401 17.21 -15.30 -16.09
C GLU A 401 17.06 -13.89 -16.70
N PRO A 402 17.90 -12.92 -16.28
CA PRO A 402 17.83 -11.56 -16.80
C PRO A 402 18.08 -11.51 -18.30
N VAL A 403 17.27 -10.74 -19.02
CA VAL A 403 17.34 -10.59 -20.49
C VAL A 403 18.70 -10.06 -20.95
N HIS A 404 19.46 -9.38 -20.09
CA HIS A 404 20.73 -8.76 -20.42
C HIS A 404 21.96 -9.69 -20.37
N GLU A 405 21.86 -10.90 -19.80
CA GLU A 405 22.99 -11.84 -19.77
C GLU A 405 23.07 -12.74 -21.02
N SER A 406 21.98 -12.84 -21.79
CA SER A 406 21.93 -13.72 -22.97
C SER A 406 22.46 -13.08 -24.26
N ALA A 407 22.84 -11.79 -24.24
CA ALA A 407 23.33 -11.08 -25.43
C ALA A 407 24.85 -11.15 -25.64
N CYS A 408 25.63 -11.77 -24.74
CA CYS A 408 27.08 -11.89 -24.87
C CYS A 408 27.53 -13.35 -25.03
N SER A 409 26.93 -14.05 -26.00
CA SER A 409 27.48 -15.31 -26.54
C SER A 409 27.37 -15.32 -28.07
N THR A 410 27.86 -14.27 -28.72
CA THR A 410 28.07 -14.30 -30.17
C THR A 410 29.39 -14.98 -30.48
N SER A 411 29.27 -16.29 -30.74
CA SER A 411 29.89 -17.00 -31.87
C SER A 411 31.21 -16.44 -32.40
N SER A 412 32.34 -17.00 -31.96
CA SER A 412 33.54 -17.05 -32.78
C SER A 412 33.52 -18.34 -33.61
N THR A 413 34.06 -18.24 -34.82
CA THR A 413 34.26 -19.30 -35.84
C THR A 413 33.05 -19.80 -36.62
N ALA A 414 32.80 -19.16 -37.76
CA ALA A 414 32.78 -19.87 -39.06
C ALA A 414 32.83 -18.88 -40.22
N THR A 415 34.01 -18.80 -40.84
CA THR A 415 34.28 -18.19 -42.13
C THR A 415 33.42 -18.86 -43.21
N ARG A 416 32.56 -18.10 -43.90
CA ARG A 416 32.11 -18.46 -45.26
C ARG A 416 32.14 -17.23 -46.15
N THR A 417 33.04 -17.34 -47.12
CA THR A 417 33.26 -16.53 -48.31
C THR A 417 31.97 -16.31 -49.11
N CYS A 418 31.66 -15.05 -49.40
CA CYS A 418 30.78 -14.68 -50.51
C CYS A 418 31.59 -14.72 -51.82
N SER A 419 31.05 -15.37 -52.83
CA SER A 419 31.40 -15.17 -54.24
C SER A 419 30.10 -14.98 -55.02
N CYS A 420 30.03 -13.81 -55.67
CA CYS A 420 29.09 -13.24 -56.67
C CYS A 420 27.70 -13.83 -56.83
#